data_AF-A0A1Q5MN46-F1
#
_entry.id   AF-A0A1Q5MN46-F1
#
_cell.length_a   1.000
_cell.length_b   1.000
_cell.length_c   1.000
_cell.angle_alpha   90.00
_cell.angle_beta   90.00
_cell.angle_gamma   90.00
#
_symmetry.space_group_name_H-M   'P 1'
#
loop_
_entity.id
_entity.type
_entity.pdbx_description
1 polymer ?
#
loop_
_entity_poly.entity_id
_entity_poly.type
_entity_poly.pdbx_seq_one_letter_code
_entity_poly.pdbx_strand_id
1 'polypeptide(L)'
;MPGHVYSSDPTHWGNFRQFGTSNGSRVVVEHTDDPAGPHFHAGGPKGSTIEDQSRSGVNFGWDNTVDGYGTMERYRAIDKPGGDHHFFYEEK
;
A
#
# COMPACT_ATOMS: atom_id res chain seq x y z
N MET A 1 -5.98 -15.18 -1.24
CA MET A 1 -7.06 -14.29 -1.74
C MET A 1 -6.41 -13.19 -2.58
N PRO A 2 -7.02 -12.72 -3.68
CA PRO A 2 -6.46 -11.61 -4.44
C PRO A 2 -6.20 -10.40 -3.53
N GLY A 3 -4.98 -9.84 -3.57
CA GLY A 3 -4.60 -8.72 -2.72
C GLY A 3 -4.24 -9.06 -1.27
N HIS A 4 -4.22 -10.35 -0.89
CA HIS A 4 -3.69 -10.79 0.41
C HIS A 4 -2.24 -11.25 0.24
N VAL A 5 -1.32 -10.63 0.96
CA VAL A 5 0.12 -10.91 0.86
C VAL A 5 0.53 -11.88 1.97
N TYR A 6 1.16 -12.99 1.58
CA TYR A 6 1.78 -13.93 2.51
C TYR A 6 3.28 -13.65 2.58
N SER A 7 3.79 -13.58 3.81
CA SER A 7 5.19 -13.28 4.14
C SER A 7 5.61 -14.13 5.34
N SER A 8 6.90 -14.43 5.51
CA SER A 8 7.37 -15.02 6.77
C SER A 8 7.30 -14.03 7.94
N ASP A 9 7.21 -12.73 7.62
CA ASP A 9 7.03 -11.64 8.55
C ASP A 9 5.54 -11.22 8.59
N PRO A 10 4.85 -11.37 9.74
CA PRO A 10 3.43 -11.03 9.88
C PRO A 10 3.13 -9.53 9.76
N THR A 11 4.13 -8.66 9.93
CA THR A 11 3.98 -7.19 9.71
C THR A 11 3.68 -6.84 8.24
N HIS A 12 3.80 -7.79 7.32
CA HIS A 12 3.45 -7.62 5.91
C HIS A 12 2.11 -8.26 5.54
N TRP A 13 1.42 -8.89 6.48
CA TRP A 13 0.16 -9.56 6.22
C TRP A 13 -0.98 -8.55 6.25
N GLY A 14 -1.85 -8.65 5.26
CA GLY A 14 -2.90 -7.68 5.13
C GLY A 14 -3.60 -7.68 3.79
N ASN A 15 -4.53 -6.74 3.65
CA ASN A 15 -5.29 -6.51 2.43
C ASN A 15 -4.76 -5.28 1.70
N PHE A 16 -4.26 -5.50 0.48
CA PHE A 16 -3.73 -4.48 -0.40
C PHE A 16 -4.75 -4.19 -1.48
N ARG A 17 -5.31 -2.98 -1.44
CA ARG A 17 -6.35 -2.51 -2.36
C ARG A 17 -5.79 -1.40 -3.23
N GLN A 18 -5.86 -1.55 -4.55
CA GLN A 18 -5.27 -0.60 -5.50
C GLN A 18 -6.34 0.17 -6.27
N PHE A 19 -6.04 1.44 -6.55
CA PHE A 19 -6.98 2.40 -7.11
C PHE A 19 -6.28 3.26 -8.16
N GLY A 20 -6.93 3.47 -9.31
CA GLY A 20 -6.60 4.57 -10.21
C GLY A 20 -7.36 5.82 -9.79
N THR A 21 -6.65 6.94 -9.62
CA THR A 21 -7.26 8.23 -9.27
C THR A 21 -6.87 9.29 -10.30
N SER A 22 -7.51 10.46 -10.27
CA SER A 22 -7.08 11.62 -11.06
C SER A 22 -5.65 12.07 -10.73
N ASN A 23 -5.12 11.68 -9.57
CA ASN A 23 -3.76 11.99 -9.12
C ASN A 23 -2.81 10.79 -9.27
N GLY A 24 -3.12 9.84 -10.16
CA GLY A 24 -2.32 8.65 -10.41
C GLY A 24 -2.73 7.42 -9.58
N SER A 25 -1.89 6.39 -9.63
CA SER A 25 -2.10 5.14 -8.89
C SER A 25 -2.05 5.35 -7.38
N ARG A 26 -2.90 4.65 -6.61
CA ARG A 26 -2.92 4.66 -5.15
C ARG A 26 -3.08 3.24 -4.62
N VAL A 27 -2.56 3.01 -3.41
CA VAL A 27 -2.77 1.77 -2.67
C VAL A 27 -3.26 2.09 -1.27
N VAL A 28 -4.22 1.32 -0.78
CA VAL A 28 -4.57 1.26 0.64
C VAL A 28 -4.10 -0.10 1.14
N VAL A 29 -3.30 -0.08 2.18
CA VAL A 29 -2.79 -1.28 2.84
C VAL A 29 -3.40 -1.33 4.21
N GLU A 30 -3.98 -2.46 4.55
CA GLU A 30 -4.56 -2.76 5.85
C GLU A 30 -3.84 -3.96 6.42
N HIS A 31 -3.13 -3.77 7.52
CA HIS A 31 -2.39 -4.82 8.21
C HIS A 31 -3.27 -5.44 9.28
N THR A 32 -3.35 -6.77 9.30
CA THR A 32 -4.26 -7.52 10.19
C THR A 32 -3.54 -8.21 11.35
N ASP A 33 -2.24 -8.43 11.23
CA ASP A 33 -1.45 -9.25 12.17
C ASP A 33 -0.17 -8.55 12.65
N ASP A 34 -0.09 -7.22 12.46
CA ASP A 34 1.04 -6.42 12.96
C ASP A 34 0.99 -6.36 14.51
N PRO A 35 2.12 -6.56 15.23
CA PRO A 35 2.19 -6.40 16.68
C PRO A 35 1.75 -5.04 17.22
N ALA A 36 1.77 -3.98 16.40
CA ALA A 36 1.24 -2.66 16.74
C ALA A 36 -0.30 -2.61 16.77
N GLY A 37 -0.97 -3.67 16.31
CA GLY A 37 -2.41 -3.81 16.21
C GLY A 37 -2.95 -3.52 14.80
N PRO A 38 -4.24 -3.81 14.56
CA PRO A 38 -4.88 -3.60 13.26
C PRO A 38 -4.84 -2.13 12.86
N HIS A 39 -4.38 -1.87 11.64
CA HIS A 39 -4.28 -0.52 11.12
C HIS A 39 -4.25 -0.49 9.60
N PHE A 40 -4.54 0.67 9.03
CA PHE A 40 -4.39 0.87 7.60
C PHE A 40 -3.65 2.17 7.28
N HIS A 41 -3.09 2.25 6.08
CA HIS A 41 -2.44 3.44 5.58
C HIS A 41 -2.52 3.54 4.05
N ALA A 42 -2.36 4.75 3.51
CA ALA A 42 -2.46 5.00 2.07
C ALA A 42 -1.10 5.33 1.45
N GLY A 43 -0.77 4.69 0.33
CA GLY A 43 0.46 4.87 -0.41
C GLY A 43 0.25 5.30 -1.86
N GLY A 44 1.34 5.73 -2.50
CA GLY A 44 1.37 6.10 -3.91
C GLY A 44 2.74 5.87 -4.56
N PRO A 45 2.91 6.30 -5.82
CA PRO A 45 4.16 6.17 -6.54
C PRO A 45 5.28 6.91 -5.81
N LYS A 46 6.48 6.35 -5.84
CA LYS A 46 7.69 7.03 -5.34
C LYS A 46 8.07 8.22 -6.22
N GLY A 47 8.95 9.05 -5.68
CA GLY A 47 9.58 10.18 -6.35
C GLY A 47 9.44 11.49 -5.58
N SER A 48 10.21 12.49 -5.98
CA SER A 48 10.27 13.80 -5.30
C SER A 48 9.43 14.87 -5.99
N THR A 49 9.03 14.66 -7.24
CA THR A 49 8.22 15.61 -8.00
C THR A 49 6.74 15.26 -7.96
N ILE A 50 5.88 16.23 -8.28
CA ILE A 50 4.44 16.00 -8.40
C ILE A 50 4.17 15.02 -9.55
N GLU A 51 4.92 15.13 -10.63
CA GLU A 51 4.84 14.27 -11.81
C GLU A 51 5.16 12.82 -11.44
N ASP A 52 6.25 12.58 -10.70
CA ASP A 52 6.62 11.22 -10.25
C ASP A 52 5.51 10.59 -9.40
N GLN A 53 4.93 11.40 -8.51
CA GLN A 53 3.92 10.98 -7.55
C GLN A 53 2.52 10.83 -8.19
N SER A 54 2.37 11.31 -9.42
CA SER A 54 1.12 11.26 -10.20
C SER A 54 1.11 10.18 -11.27
N ARG A 55 2.14 9.30 -11.30
CA ARG A 55 2.20 8.17 -12.24
C ARG A 55 0.99 7.25 -12.12
N SER A 56 0.46 6.86 -13.28
CA SER A 56 -0.66 5.91 -13.42
C SER A 56 -0.16 4.54 -13.87
N GLY A 57 -0.95 3.49 -13.58
CA GLY A 57 -0.60 2.12 -13.95
C GLY A 57 0.57 1.52 -13.17
N VAL A 58 1.03 2.17 -12.10
CA VAL A 58 2.08 1.62 -11.23
C VAL A 58 1.57 0.35 -10.58
N ASN A 59 2.34 -0.74 -10.75
CA ASN A 59 2.03 -2.02 -10.13
C ASN A 59 2.61 -2.07 -8.71
N PHE A 60 1.74 -2.03 -7.69
CA PHE A 60 2.12 -2.28 -6.30
C PHE A 60 1.87 -3.75 -5.87
N GLY A 61 1.84 -4.67 -6.84
CA GLY A 61 1.57 -6.11 -6.64
C GLY A 61 0.13 -6.55 -6.88
N TRP A 62 -0.68 -5.77 -7.63
CA TRP A 62 -2.12 -6.10 -7.84
C TRP A 62 -2.33 -7.15 -8.92
N ASP A 63 -1.38 -7.30 -9.83
CA ASP A 63 -1.47 -8.28 -10.91
C ASP A 63 -1.37 -9.72 -10.37
N ASN A 64 -0.93 -9.89 -9.10
CA ASN A 64 -0.80 -11.17 -8.40
C ASN A 64 0.00 -12.22 -9.19
N THR A 65 0.95 -11.79 -10.03
CA THR A 65 1.82 -12.69 -10.79
C THR A 65 3.14 -12.89 -10.05
N VAL A 66 3.81 -14.03 -10.28
CA VAL A 66 5.13 -14.30 -9.69
C VAL A 66 6.14 -13.21 -10.10
N ASP A 67 6.16 -12.86 -11.39
CA ASP A 67 7.01 -11.80 -11.92
C ASP A 67 6.60 -10.42 -11.38
N GLY A 68 5.30 -10.19 -11.21
CA GLY A 68 4.73 -8.98 -10.64
C GLY A 68 5.19 -8.75 -9.21
N TYR A 69 5.19 -9.77 -8.36
CA TYR A 69 5.76 -9.67 -7.01
C TYR A 69 7.27 -9.42 -7.01
N GLY A 70 8.00 -9.92 -8.02
CA GLY A 70 9.44 -9.66 -8.19
C GLY A 70 9.77 -8.26 -8.73
N THR A 71 8.83 -7.61 -9.42
CA THR A 71 9.03 -6.34 -10.13
C THR A 71 8.15 -5.19 -9.63
N MET A 72 7.25 -5.45 -8.68
CA MET A 72 6.35 -4.44 -8.13
C MET A 72 7.12 -3.29 -7.50
N GLU A 73 6.55 -2.09 -7.62
CA GLU A 73 7.09 -0.92 -6.95
C GLU A 73 6.69 -0.94 -5.47
N ARG A 74 7.64 -0.65 -4.57
CA ARG A 74 7.31 -0.29 -3.18
C ARG A 74 6.65 1.10 -3.20
N TYR A 75 5.48 1.26 -2.59
CA TYR A 75 4.83 2.57 -2.49
C TYR A 75 5.61 3.51 -1.55
N ARG A 76 5.39 4.82 -1.70
CA ARG A 76 5.73 5.82 -0.68
C ARG A 76 4.55 6.00 0.28
N ALA A 77 4.83 6.36 1.53
CA ALA A 77 3.81 6.86 2.44
C ALA A 77 3.18 8.14 1.88
N ILE A 78 1.86 8.25 1.98
CA ILE A 78 1.15 9.52 1.80
C ILE A 78 0.81 10.01 3.20
N ASP A 79 1.51 11.04 3.64
CA ASP A 79 1.26 11.68 4.92
C ASP A 79 0.05 12.60 4.83
N LYS A 80 -0.75 12.64 5.90
CA LYS A 80 -1.76 13.69 6.06
C LYS A 80 -1.12 14.95 6.66
N PRO A 81 -1.75 16.13 6.51
CA PRO A 81 -1.39 17.30 7.32
C PRO A 81 -1.40 16.90 8.80
N GLY A 82 -0.23 16.94 9.46
CA GLY A 82 -0.03 16.38 10.81
C GLY A 82 1.00 15.25 10.88
N GLY A 83 1.45 14.71 9.74
CA GLY A 83 2.60 13.80 9.64
C GLY A 83 2.32 12.33 9.97
N ASP A 84 1.08 11.97 10.32
CA ASP A 84 0.73 10.58 10.59
C ASP A 84 0.23 9.86 9.33
N HIS A 85 0.73 8.65 9.13
CA HIS A 85 0.46 7.79 7.98
C HIS A 85 -0.43 6.60 8.35
N HIS A 86 -0.34 6.13 9.61
CA HIS A 86 -1.03 4.95 10.11
C HIS A 86 -2.37 5.31 10.76
N PHE A 87 -3.41 4.52 10.49
CA PHE A 87 -4.74 4.65 11.08
C PHE A 87 -5.08 3.36 11.82
N PHE A 88 -4.89 3.35 13.14
CA PHE A 88 -5.18 2.22 14.01
C PHE A 88 -6.68 2.12 14.33
N TYR A 89 -7.18 0.90 14.45
CA TYR A 89 -8.56 0.64 14.86
C TYR A 89 -8.66 -0.65 15.68
N GLU A 90 -9.72 -0.73 16.49
CA GLU A 90 -10.10 -1.95 17.19
C GLU A 90 -11.10 -2.73 16.33
N GLU A 91 -10.90 -4.04 16.21
CA GLU A 91 -11.91 -4.93 15.63
C GLU A 91 -13.09 -5.04 16.61
N LYS A 92 -14.31 -4.93 16.09
CA LYS A 92 -15.55 -5.03 16.87
C LYS A 92 -16.03 -6.46 17.01
#